data_AF-A0A8J3UAD9-F1
#
_entry.id   AF-A0A8J3UAD9-F1
#
_cell.length_a   1.000
_cell.length_b   1.000
_cell.length_c   1.000
_cell.angle_alpha   90.00
_cell.angle_beta   90.00
_cell.angle_gamma   90.00
#
_symmetry.space_group_name_H-M   'P 1'
#
loop_
_entity.id
_entity.type
_entity.pdbx_description
1 polymer ?
#
loop_
_entity_poly.entity_id
_entity_poly.type
_entity_poly.pdbx_seq_one_letter_code
_entity_poly.pdbx_strand_id
1 'polypeptide(L)'
;MTPGPAASVMSACNSNAARLPCQPCLMPHGEPSTEAAIVHPHDDELTAVAWTSRQEWTDRLAPHLARRITACADAANANQTVYLQNGRPLKDTNG
;
A
#
# COMPACT_ATOMS: atom_id res chain seq x y z
N MET A 1 37.94 -0.57 31.71
CA MET A 1 37.06 -0.38 30.52
C MET A 1 36.12 -1.57 30.46
N THR A 2 34.87 -1.38 30.88
CA THR A 2 33.80 -2.38 30.77
C THR A 2 33.12 -2.26 29.40
N PRO A 3 32.65 -3.37 28.84
CA PRO A 3 31.21 -3.58 28.84
C PRO A 3 30.80 -4.97 29.36
N GLY A 4 29.59 -5.02 29.91
CA GLY A 4 29.02 -6.11 30.70
C GLY A 4 28.58 -7.34 29.91
N PRO A 5 28.05 -8.35 30.64
CA PRO A 5 27.80 -9.67 30.09
C PRO A 5 26.59 -9.68 29.15
N ALA A 6 26.79 -10.27 27.98
CA ALA A 6 25.72 -10.79 27.15
C ALA A 6 25.03 -11.93 27.90
N ALA A 7 23.81 -11.70 28.37
CA ALA A 7 22.95 -12.75 28.90
C ALA A 7 21.50 -12.46 28.51
N SER A 8 21.02 -13.32 27.61
CA SER A 8 19.67 -13.88 27.52
C SER A 8 18.49 -13.04 28.00
N VAL A 9 17.61 -12.73 27.04
CA VAL A 9 16.18 -12.99 27.19
C VAL A 9 15.63 -13.53 25.87
N MET A 10 15.85 -14.84 25.64
CA MET A 10 14.79 -15.63 25.00
C MET A 10 13.65 -15.69 26.00
N SER A 11 12.71 -14.75 25.90
CA SER A 11 11.44 -14.85 26.61
C SER A 11 10.46 -15.58 25.69
N ALA A 12 10.04 -16.76 26.17
CA ALA A 12 9.22 -17.73 25.48
C ALA A 12 7.93 -17.13 24.89
N CYS A 13 7.59 -17.57 23.68
CA CYS A 13 6.21 -17.54 23.21
C CYS A 13 5.38 -18.45 24.12
N ASN A 14 4.74 -17.88 25.14
CA ASN A 14 3.77 -18.61 25.93
C ASN A 14 2.41 -18.52 25.23
N SER A 15 2.02 -19.61 24.56
CA SER A 15 0.73 -19.80 23.92
C SER A 15 -0.37 -20.02 24.97
N ASN A 16 -0.77 -18.97 25.68
CA ASN A 16 -2.12 -18.77 26.23
C ASN A 16 -2.10 -17.57 27.19
N ALA A 17 -2.35 -16.38 26.65
CA ALA A 17 -2.82 -15.26 27.45
C ALA A 17 -3.88 -14.53 26.63
N ALA A 18 -5.04 -14.39 27.27
CA ALA A 18 -6.25 -13.68 26.89
C ALA A 18 -6.16 -12.74 25.67
N ARG A 19 -7.21 -12.78 24.82
CA ARG A 19 -7.51 -11.77 23.79
C ARG A 19 -7.27 -10.35 24.31
N LEU A 20 -6.08 -9.83 24.09
CA LEU A 20 -5.79 -8.41 24.21
C LEU A 20 -6.36 -7.75 22.95
N PRO A 21 -7.08 -6.62 23.06
CA PRO A 21 -7.45 -5.85 21.89
C PRO A 21 -6.16 -5.52 21.13
N CYS A 22 -6.15 -5.77 19.82
CA CYS A 22 -5.03 -5.44 18.95
C CYS A 22 -4.70 -3.95 19.17
N GLN A 23 -3.64 -3.68 19.91
CA GLN A 23 -3.16 -2.33 20.11
C GLN A 23 -2.83 -1.80 18.71
N PRO A 24 -3.38 -0.65 18.28
CA PRO A 24 -3.03 -0.11 16.97
C PRO A 24 -1.52 0.07 16.96
N CYS A 25 -0.85 -0.68 16.10
CA CYS A 25 0.56 -0.46 15.82
C CYS A 25 0.65 0.97 15.29
N LEU A 26 1.02 1.92 16.15
CA LEU A 26 1.47 3.24 15.75
C LEU A 26 2.75 3.01 14.96
N MET A 27 2.58 2.76 13.66
CA MET A 27 3.68 2.84 12.72
C MET A 27 4.20 4.28 12.83
N PRO A 28 5.51 4.49 13.06
CA PRO A 28 6.04 5.84 13.00
C PRO A 28 5.65 6.42 11.64
N HIS A 29 4.92 7.53 11.66
CA HIS A 29 4.63 8.30 10.47
C HIS A 29 5.97 8.81 9.97
N GLY A 30 6.63 8.03 9.11
CA GLY A 30 7.78 8.49 8.37
C GLY A 30 7.33 9.72 7.59
N GLU A 31 7.99 10.85 7.84
CA GLU A 31 7.87 12.05 7.03
C GLU A 31 7.92 11.63 5.55
N PRO A 32 6.98 12.09 4.70
CA PRO A 32 7.01 11.74 3.29
C PRO A 32 8.34 12.26 2.72
N SER A 33 9.22 11.32 2.36
CA SER A 33 10.49 11.64 1.71
C SER A 33 10.20 12.53 0.50
N THR A 34 10.70 13.77 0.54
CA THR A 34 10.48 14.80 -0.49
C THR A 34 11.15 14.47 -1.82
N GLU A 35 11.96 13.42 -1.84
CA GLU A 35 12.64 12.94 -3.04
C GLU A 35 11.93 11.68 -3.53
N ALA A 36 10.98 11.86 -4.44
CA ALA A 36 10.52 10.76 -5.27
C ALA A 36 11.70 10.38 -6.16
N ALA A 37 12.44 9.35 -5.76
CA ALA A 37 13.47 8.76 -6.61
C ALA A 37 12.84 8.46 -7.97
N ILE A 38 13.47 8.92 -9.06
CA ILE A 38 13.01 8.61 -10.41
C ILE A 38 13.10 7.08 -10.55
N VAL A 39 11.94 6.43 -10.56
CA VAL A 39 11.85 4.97 -10.74
C VAL A 39 12.13 4.70 -12.20
N HIS A 40 13.35 4.30 -12.50
CA HIS A 40 13.70 3.72 -13.79
C HIS A 40 13.39 2.22 -13.72
N PRO A 41 12.36 1.72 -14.45
CA PRO A 41 12.20 0.27 -14.59
C PRO A 41 13.47 -0.29 -15.25
N HIS A 42 13.81 -1.54 -14.95
CA HIS A 42 14.91 -2.20 -15.67
C HIS A 42 14.55 -2.29 -17.16
N ASP A 43 15.54 -2.25 -18.05
CA ASP A 43 15.31 -2.24 -19.51
C ASP A 43 14.47 -3.45 -19.99
N ASP A 44 14.51 -4.55 -19.24
CA ASP A 44 13.77 -5.79 -19.51
C ASP A 44 12.35 -5.83 -18.89
N GLU A 45 12.02 -4.89 -17.99
CA GLU A 45 10.71 -4.85 -17.31
C GLU A 45 9.66 -4.10 -18.14
N LEU A 46 10.06 -3.08 -18.90
CA LEU A 46 9.17 -2.29 -19.75
C LEU A 46 9.37 -2.63 -21.23
N THR A 47 8.56 -3.57 -21.72
CA THR A 47 8.68 -4.06 -23.10
C THR A 47 7.97 -3.21 -24.14
N ALA A 48 6.92 -2.47 -23.75
CA ALA A 48 6.15 -1.60 -24.64
C ALA A 48 5.35 -0.54 -23.88
N VAL A 49 5.02 0.55 -24.58
CA VAL A 49 4.07 1.58 -24.12
C VAL A 49 2.98 1.76 -25.18
N ALA A 50 1.72 1.77 -24.74
CA ALA A 50 0.58 1.92 -25.62
C ALA A 50 -0.49 2.83 -25.02
N TRP A 51 -1.14 3.60 -25.89
CA TRP A 51 -2.37 4.32 -25.54
C TRP A 51 -3.55 3.37 -25.55
N THR A 52 -4.53 3.63 -24.69
CA THR A 52 -5.74 2.81 -24.54
C THR A 52 -6.93 3.68 -24.19
N SER A 53 -8.11 3.33 -24.70
CA SER A 53 -9.38 3.93 -24.33
C SER A 53 -9.90 3.35 -23.02
N ARG A 54 -10.85 4.06 -22.39
CA ARG A 54 -11.48 3.59 -21.15
C ARG A 54 -12.23 2.27 -21.33
N GLN A 55 -12.81 2.01 -22.51
CA GLN A 55 -13.51 0.75 -22.78
C GLN A 55 -12.57 -0.45 -22.83
N GLU A 56 -11.32 -0.26 -23.25
CA GLU A 56 -10.33 -1.33 -23.44
C GLU A 56 -9.60 -1.72 -22.14
N TRP A 57 -9.79 -0.98 -21.04
CA TRP A 57 -9.05 -1.21 -19.79
C TRP A 57 -9.28 -2.60 -19.20
N THR A 58 -10.51 -3.12 -19.26
CA THR A 58 -10.84 -4.43 -18.68
C THR A 58 -10.16 -5.57 -19.44
N ASP A 59 -9.90 -5.38 -20.73
CA ASP A 59 -9.27 -6.39 -21.58
C ASP A 59 -7.73 -6.29 -21.56
N ARG A 60 -7.19 -5.07 -21.41
CA ARG A 60 -5.74 -4.82 -21.48
C ARG A 60 -5.03 -4.83 -20.13
N LEU A 61 -5.75 -4.64 -19.02
CA LEU A 61 -5.16 -4.55 -17.69
C LEU A 61 -5.52 -5.76 -16.84
N ALA A 62 -4.60 -6.14 -15.95
CA ALA A 62 -4.93 -7.10 -14.91
C ALA A 62 -6.16 -6.60 -14.10
N PRO A 63 -7.08 -7.50 -13.68
CA PRO A 63 -8.35 -7.07 -13.09
C PRO A 63 -8.23 -6.13 -11.88
N HIS A 64 -7.16 -6.27 -11.09
CA HIS A 64 -6.92 -5.40 -9.94
C HIS A 64 -6.44 -3.99 -10.34
N LEU A 65 -5.68 -3.86 -11.43
CA LEU A 65 -5.28 -2.56 -11.99
C LEU A 65 -6.46 -1.88 -12.67
N ALA A 66 -7.26 -2.62 -13.44
CA ALA A 66 -8.47 -2.09 -14.06
C ALA A 66 -9.40 -1.43 -13.04
N ARG A 67 -9.63 -2.08 -11.87
CA ARG A 67 -10.43 -1.51 -10.78
C ARG A 67 -9.82 -0.22 -10.21
N ARG A 68 -8.51 -0.19 -9.97
CA ARG A 68 -7.80 0.99 -9.45
C ARG A 68 -7.90 2.18 -10.40
N ILE A 69 -7.55 1.96 -11.66
CA ILE A 69 -7.54 3.01 -12.68
C ILE A 69 -8.95 3.54 -12.93
N THR A 70 -9.96 2.65 -12.94
CA THR A 70 -11.38 3.06 -13.02
C THR A 70 -11.76 3.99 -11.87
N ALA A 71 -11.47 3.61 -10.64
CA ALA A 71 -11.77 4.43 -9.47
C ALA A 71 -11.07 5.79 -9.50
N CYS A 72 -9.78 5.82 -9.89
CA CYS A 72 -9.03 7.07 -10.04
C CYS A 72 -9.60 7.95 -11.15
N ALA A 73 -9.99 7.37 -12.29
CA ALA A 73 -10.57 8.11 -13.40
C ALA A 73 -11.93 8.73 -13.03
N ASP A 74 -12.77 8.01 -12.29
CA ASP A 74 -14.04 8.54 -11.79
C ASP A 74 -13.84 9.68 -10.79
N ALA A 75 -12.88 9.54 -9.87
CA ALA A 75 -12.53 10.59 -8.94
C ALA A 75 -11.98 11.83 -9.66
N ALA A 76 -11.10 11.64 -10.66
CA ALA A 76 -10.57 12.74 -11.48
C ALA A 76 -11.69 13.49 -12.23
N ASN A 77 -12.65 12.78 -12.81
CA ASN A 77 -13.82 13.39 -13.47
C ASN A 77 -14.71 14.17 -12.48
N ALA A 78 -14.77 13.73 -11.22
CA ALA A 78 -15.46 14.41 -10.14
C ALA A 78 -14.63 15.53 -9.47
N ASN A 79 -13.39 15.75 -9.91
CA ASN A 79 -12.41 16.65 -9.29
C ASN A 79 -12.20 16.34 -7.78
N GLN A 80 -12.14 15.05 -7.45
CA GLN A 80 -11.96 14.53 -6.10
C GLN A 80 -10.69 13.69 -5.98
N THR A 81 -10.13 13.65 -4.78
CA THR A 81 -9.08 12.69 -4.41
C THR A 81 -9.76 11.42 -3.87
N VAL A 82 -9.30 10.25 -4.33
CA VAL A 82 -9.80 8.96 -3.83
C VAL A 82 -8.69 8.15 -3.18
N TYR A 83 -8.96 7.66 -1.97
CA TYR A 83 -8.13 6.65 -1.31
C TYR A 83 -8.65 5.26 -1.62
N LEU A 84 -7.75 4.36 -1.98
CA LEU A 84 -8.11 3.01 -2.40
C LEU A 84 -7.70 1.97 -1.37
N GLN A 85 -8.62 1.06 -1.04
CA GLN A 85 -8.36 -0.17 -0.30
C GLN A 85 -8.65 -1.36 -1.21
N ASN A 86 -7.66 -2.24 -1.43
CA ASN A 86 -7.78 -3.39 -2.35
C ASN A 86 -8.25 -3.03 -3.77
N GLY A 87 -7.89 -1.82 -4.21
CA GLY A 87 -8.25 -1.26 -5.51
C GLY A 87 -9.71 -0.80 -5.64
N ARG A 88 -10.40 -0.57 -4.52
CA ARG A 88 -11.73 0.05 -4.48
C ARG A 88 -11.68 1.33 -3.63
N PRO A 89 -12.53 2.33 -3.92
CA PRO A 89 -12.68 3.49 -3.04
C PRO A 89 -13.00 3.05 -1.62
N LEU A 90 -12.32 3.67 -0.66
CA LEU A 90 -12.73 3.55 0.74
C LEU A 90 -14.13 4.16 0.84
N LYS A 91 -15.09 3.39 1.35
CA LYS A 91 -16.40 3.96 1.69
C LYS A 91 -16.18 4.76 2.96
N ASP A 92 -16.49 6.05 2.93
CA ASP A 92 -16.60 6.82 4.17
C ASP A 92 -17.64 6.12 5.05
N THR A 93 -17.20 5.59 6.19
CA THR A 93 -18.05 4.90 7.17
C THR A 93 -18.89 5.86 8.01
N ASN A 94 -19.04 7.11 7.59
CA ASN A 94 -19.81 8.11 8.33
C ASN A 94 -21.24 8.20 7.73
N GLY A 95 -22.10 7.32 8.25
CA GLY A 95 -23.55 7.52 8.28
C GLY A 95 -23.99 7.81 9.70
#